data_AF-A0A7J7IPC2-F1
#
_entry.id   AF-A0A7J7IPC2-F1
#
_cell.length_a   1.000
_cell.length_b   1.000
_cell.length_c   1.000
_cell.angle_alpha   90.00
_cell.angle_beta   90.00
_cell.angle_gamma   90.00
#
_symmetry.space_group_name_H-M   'P 1'
#
loop_
_entity.id
_entity.type
_entity.pdbx_description
1 polymer ?
#
loop_
_entity_poly.entity_id
_entity_poly.type
_entity_poly.pdbx_seq_one_letter_code
_entity_poly.pdbx_strand_id
1 'polypeptide(L)'
;MTELERHGSVPRALDVSAYAAARLRELWHLQHLVGANRRPDSIGSTSGNGRSSRRIFQLLPWHVRRRTMSFTARRVPRRWRLRAEAELARQPQANRCRAPSKHRRRTRRYYRQSSWLLADRSELESPHGWLETHIWHAKRMHMFEPCWGGRLAWAPCDRGLGSFWRCACRGRSSIAWRLASDVCALYDASWYRVIEVPGDLAPHILPPLIGDEAWARLCSEPVFRGLKRLVGTRIRDEAGNLVAAQVEWLWEPLPLATTEDLMHGTEESGKGDREVAQSFKRRRLWAFVHPLSREAVLALMIRSAEVSKSPNLTHSEKIGLVPDSSAVEAHQNVGIGDEECSAASLSMSADRASGTRPIDAPRMLTDGLVRFEFYGVRSTETLYRVLRNARAAGRDWA
;
A
#
# COMPACT_ATOMS: atom_id res chain seq x y z
N MET A 1 -39.98 -46.81 -46.56
CA MET A 1 -39.07 -47.07 -47.70
C MET A 1 -39.21 -45.89 -48.64
N THR A 2 -38.22 -45.06 -48.94
CA THR A 2 -36.77 -45.27 -48.98
C THR A 2 -36.03 -43.96 -48.61
N GLU A 3 -35.21 -44.07 -47.57
CA GLU A 3 -34.33 -43.03 -47.01
C GLU A 3 -32.93 -43.08 -47.64
N LEU A 4 -32.82 -43.49 -48.92
CA LEU A 4 -31.56 -44.07 -49.44
C LEU A 4 -30.85 -43.31 -50.57
N GLU A 5 -31.22 -42.07 -50.90
CA GLU A 5 -30.47 -41.28 -51.90
C GLU A 5 -30.42 -39.77 -51.54
N ARG A 6 -29.68 -39.43 -50.47
CA ARG A 6 -29.14 -38.07 -50.29
C ARG A 6 -27.63 -38.11 -50.17
N HIS A 7 -26.96 -38.83 -51.07
CA HIS A 7 -25.60 -38.45 -51.42
C HIS A 7 -25.71 -37.14 -52.20
N GLY A 8 -25.64 -36.02 -51.49
CA GLY A 8 -25.64 -34.69 -52.11
C GLY A 8 -24.54 -34.65 -53.17
N SER A 9 -24.93 -34.61 -54.44
CA SER A 9 -23.97 -34.51 -55.53
C SER A 9 -23.20 -33.22 -55.32
N VAL A 10 -21.87 -33.31 -55.15
CA VAL A 10 -21.03 -32.12 -55.14
C VAL A 10 -21.30 -31.40 -56.47
N PRO A 11 -21.74 -30.14 -56.47
CA PRO A 11 -22.07 -29.43 -57.69
C PRO A 11 -20.84 -29.42 -58.61
N ARG A 12 -21.02 -29.77 -59.90
CA ARG A 12 -19.93 -29.84 -60.89
C ARG A 12 -19.23 -28.48 -61.11
N ALA A 13 -19.90 -27.38 -60.76
CA ALA A 13 -19.36 -26.03 -60.82
C ALA A 13 -19.59 -25.33 -59.47
N LEU A 14 -18.53 -24.72 -58.93
CA LEU A 14 -18.58 -23.93 -57.70
C LEU A 14 -18.92 -22.48 -58.05
N ASP A 15 -20.06 -21.98 -57.55
CA ASP A 15 -20.30 -20.53 -57.55
C ASP A 15 -19.39 -19.88 -56.51
N VAL A 16 -18.27 -19.34 -56.99
CA VAL A 16 -17.24 -18.69 -56.17
C VAL A 16 -17.83 -17.51 -55.40
N SER A 17 -18.79 -16.79 -55.98
CA SER A 17 -19.37 -15.59 -55.36
C SER A 17 -20.25 -15.95 -54.16
N ALA A 18 -21.15 -16.91 -54.32
CA ALA A 18 -21.98 -17.43 -53.24
C ALA A 18 -21.14 -18.13 -52.16
N TYR A 19 -20.12 -18.91 -52.56
CA TYR A 19 -19.22 -19.58 -51.62
C TYR A 19 -18.40 -18.60 -50.79
N ALA A 20 -17.83 -17.55 -51.42
CA ALA A 20 -17.09 -16.50 -50.73
C ALA A 20 -18.00 -15.67 -49.82
N ALA A 21 -19.22 -15.33 -50.26
CA ALA A 21 -20.20 -14.59 -49.46
C ALA A 21 -20.61 -15.38 -48.21
N ALA A 22 -20.86 -16.68 -48.33
CA ALA A 22 -21.20 -17.55 -47.20
C ALA A 22 -20.06 -17.64 -46.16
N ARG A 23 -18.80 -17.56 -46.61
CA ARG A 23 -17.60 -17.66 -45.76
C ARG A 23 -16.97 -16.31 -45.40
N LEU A 24 -17.61 -15.19 -45.75
CA LEU A 24 -17.06 -13.85 -45.55
C LEU A 24 -16.78 -13.55 -44.07
N ARG A 25 -17.66 -13.99 -43.15
CA ARG A 25 -17.43 -13.85 -41.70
C ARG A 25 -16.19 -14.63 -41.23
N GLU A 26 -15.96 -15.82 -41.78
CA GLU A 26 -14.81 -16.65 -41.43
C GLU A 26 -13.52 -16.08 -42.00
N LEU A 27 -13.54 -15.63 -43.27
CA LEU A 27 -12.41 -14.92 -43.88
C LEU A 27 -12.08 -13.64 -43.12
N TRP A 28 -13.11 -12.89 -42.72
CA TRP A 28 -12.95 -11.70 -41.87
C TRP A 28 -12.33 -12.08 -40.51
N HIS A 29 -12.85 -13.10 -39.81
CA HIS A 29 -12.27 -13.58 -38.56
C HIS A 29 -10.82 -14.05 -38.74
N LEU A 30 -10.50 -14.82 -39.78
CA LEU A 30 -9.15 -15.28 -40.06
C LEU A 30 -8.21 -14.12 -40.35
N GLN A 31 -8.64 -13.13 -41.13
CA GLN A 31 -7.85 -11.94 -41.40
C GLN A 31 -7.61 -11.11 -40.13
N HIS A 32 -8.62 -10.98 -39.28
CA HIS A 32 -8.52 -10.28 -37.99
C HIS A 32 -7.65 -11.04 -37.00
N LEU A 33 -7.77 -12.36 -36.89
CA LEU A 33 -6.95 -13.20 -36.02
C LEU A 33 -5.50 -13.28 -36.52
N VAL A 34 -5.26 -13.42 -37.82
CA VAL A 34 -3.90 -13.38 -38.39
C VAL A 34 -3.28 -11.97 -38.26
N GLY A 35 -4.12 -10.92 -38.24
CA GLY A 35 -3.70 -9.55 -37.96
C GLY A 35 -3.40 -9.28 -36.47
N ALA A 36 -4.24 -9.80 -35.56
CA ALA A 36 -4.23 -9.53 -34.13
C ALA A 36 -3.37 -10.53 -33.32
N ASN A 37 -3.42 -11.82 -33.68
CA ASN A 37 -2.66 -12.92 -33.08
C ASN A 37 -1.37 -13.22 -33.85
N ARG A 38 -0.65 -12.20 -34.35
CA ARG A 38 0.76 -12.38 -34.72
C ARG A 38 1.55 -12.66 -33.45
N ARG A 39 1.52 -13.91 -33.00
CA ARG A 39 2.40 -14.39 -31.94
C ARG A 39 3.82 -14.34 -32.52
N PRO A 40 4.83 -13.99 -31.72
CA PRO A 40 6.21 -14.02 -32.20
C PRO A 40 6.64 -15.39 -32.71
N ASP A 41 5.93 -16.45 -32.32
CA ASP A 41 6.12 -17.84 -32.76
C ASP A 41 5.72 -18.06 -34.23
N SER A 42 4.74 -17.33 -34.76
CA SER A 42 4.18 -17.51 -36.11
C SER A 42 4.85 -16.66 -37.20
N ILE A 43 5.90 -15.89 -36.86
CA ILE A 43 6.78 -15.26 -37.87
C ILE A 43 7.71 -16.35 -38.42
N GLY A 44 7.17 -17.15 -39.33
CA GLY A 44 7.96 -17.62 -40.47
C GLY A 44 8.16 -16.44 -41.43
N SER A 45 9.24 -16.44 -42.18
CA SER A 45 9.60 -15.43 -43.17
C SER A 45 8.47 -15.15 -44.17
N THR A 46 7.53 -14.24 -43.87
CA THR A 46 6.62 -13.68 -44.87
C THR A 46 7.12 -12.30 -45.26
N SER A 47 8.19 -12.29 -46.05
CA SER A 47 8.74 -11.12 -46.75
C SER A 47 7.92 -10.72 -48.00
N GLY A 48 6.66 -11.16 -48.12
CA GLY A 48 5.91 -11.10 -49.38
C GLY A 48 4.85 -10.01 -49.50
N ASN A 49 4.64 -9.15 -48.51
CA ASN A 49 3.69 -8.04 -48.63
C ASN A 49 4.25 -6.80 -47.95
N GLY A 50 4.33 -5.68 -48.68
CA GLY A 50 5.00 -4.42 -48.33
C GLY A 50 4.53 -3.68 -47.06
N ARG A 51 4.02 -4.39 -46.05
CA ARG A 51 3.80 -3.89 -44.70
C ARG A 51 5.06 -4.15 -43.87
N SER A 52 5.68 -3.08 -43.39
CA SER A 52 6.84 -3.09 -42.46
C SER A 52 6.75 -4.25 -41.46
N SER A 53 7.70 -5.19 -41.53
CA SER A 53 7.77 -6.32 -40.61
C SER A 53 7.92 -5.80 -39.17
N ARG A 54 6.88 -5.97 -38.34
CA ARG A 54 6.95 -5.63 -36.92
C ARG A 54 8.00 -6.51 -36.24
N ARG A 55 8.89 -5.89 -35.49
CA ARG A 55 9.92 -6.61 -34.71
C ARG A 55 9.26 -7.50 -33.66
N ILE A 56 9.94 -8.58 -33.27
CA ILE A 56 9.45 -9.56 -32.28
C ILE A 56 8.93 -8.90 -31.00
N PHE A 57 9.64 -7.90 -30.47
CA PHE A 57 9.21 -7.23 -29.24
C PHE A 57 7.96 -6.35 -29.44
N GLN A 58 7.66 -5.93 -30.66
CA GLN A 58 6.45 -5.17 -30.98
C GLN A 58 5.20 -6.06 -31.05
N LEU A 59 5.36 -7.38 -31.10
CA LEU A 59 4.26 -8.34 -31.01
C LEU A 59 3.87 -8.67 -29.57
N LEU A 60 4.74 -8.34 -28.60
CA LEU A 60 4.43 -8.51 -27.18
C LEU A 60 3.22 -7.66 -26.78
N PRO A 61 2.42 -8.07 -25.78
CA PRO A 61 1.46 -7.18 -25.14
C PRO A 61 2.16 -5.93 -24.65
N TRP A 62 1.51 -4.78 -24.81
CA TRP A 62 2.11 -3.47 -24.58
C TRP A 62 2.69 -3.32 -23.15
N HIS A 63 2.03 -3.89 -22.13
CA HIS A 63 2.45 -3.84 -20.73
C HIS A 63 3.72 -4.68 -20.41
N VAL A 64 4.07 -5.64 -21.28
CA VAL A 64 5.30 -6.43 -21.16
C VAL A 64 6.48 -5.76 -21.89
N ARG A 65 6.20 -4.85 -22.83
CA ARG A 65 7.23 -4.21 -23.65
C ARG A 65 8.14 -3.33 -22.78
N ARG A 66 9.45 -3.45 -23.03
CA ARG A 66 10.47 -2.59 -22.43
C ARG A 66 11.23 -1.86 -23.53
N ARG A 67 11.52 -0.58 -23.33
CA ARG A 67 12.27 0.24 -24.30
C ARG A 67 13.63 -0.37 -24.67
N THR A 68 14.29 -1.04 -23.72
CA THR A 68 15.59 -1.68 -23.93
C THR A 68 15.55 -2.90 -24.86
N MET A 69 14.38 -3.47 -25.14
CA MET A 69 14.25 -4.62 -26.05
C MET A 69 14.66 -4.28 -27.48
N SER A 70 14.65 -3.01 -27.87
CA SER A 70 15.12 -2.57 -29.19
C SER A 70 16.64 -2.64 -29.36
N PHE A 71 17.40 -2.70 -28.25
CA PHE A 71 18.86 -2.72 -28.23
C PHE A 71 19.44 -4.01 -27.62
N THR A 72 18.65 -4.74 -26.82
CA THR A 72 19.13 -5.93 -26.10
C THR A 72 18.04 -6.98 -25.99
N ALA A 73 18.31 -8.18 -26.50
CA ALA A 73 17.38 -9.30 -26.45
C ALA A 73 17.17 -9.90 -25.05
N ARG A 74 18.07 -9.64 -24.08
CA ARG A 74 17.99 -10.19 -22.71
C ARG A 74 16.67 -9.90 -21.98
N ARG A 75 16.01 -8.79 -22.30
CA ARG A 75 14.72 -8.40 -21.70
C ARG A 75 13.51 -9.02 -22.41
N VAL A 76 13.70 -9.64 -23.58
CA VAL A 76 12.68 -10.42 -24.29
C VAL A 76 12.49 -11.77 -23.55
N PRO A 77 11.24 -12.30 -23.49
CA PRO A 77 10.98 -13.63 -22.96
C PRO A 77 11.90 -14.70 -23.56
N ARG A 78 12.32 -15.68 -22.76
CA ARG A 78 13.35 -16.68 -23.13
C ARG A 78 13.05 -17.35 -24.47
N ARG A 79 11.81 -17.78 -24.69
CA ARG A 79 11.34 -18.44 -25.93
C ARG A 79 11.60 -17.63 -27.22
N TRP A 80 11.64 -16.31 -27.13
CA TRP A 80 11.79 -15.42 -28.30
C TRP A 80 13.15 -14.76 -28.37
N ARG A 81 14.08 -15.13 -27.48
CA ARG A 81 15.37 -14.46 -27.32
C ARG A 81 16.28 -14.71 -28.52
N LEU A 82 16.40 -15.95 -28.98
CA LEU A 82 17.21 -16.31 -30.15
C LEU A 82 16.77 -15.55 -31.42
N ARG A 83 15.47 -15.50 -31.67
CA ARG A 83 14.92 -14.77 -32.81
C ARG A 83 15.16 -13.26 -32.70
N ALA A 84 15.01 -12.70 -31.49
CA ALA A 84 15.30 -11.29 -31.23
C ALA A 84 16.79 -10.95 -31.39
N GLU A 85 17.70 -11.87 -31.03
CA GLU A 85 19.14 -11.73 -31.27
C GLU A 85 19.47 -11.71 -32.76
N ALA A 86 18.86 -12.61 -33.54
CA ALA A 86 18.97 -12.60 -34.99
C ALA A 86 18.43 -11.30 -35.63
N GLU A 87 17.30 -10.76 -35.15
CA GLU A 87 16.78 -9.46 -35.60
C GLU A 87 17.73 -8.30 -35.25
N LEU A 88 18.34 -8.32 -34.06
CA LEU A 88 19.29 -7.28 -33.62
C LEU A 88 20.59 -7.34 -34.42
N ALA A 89 21.10 -8.54 -34.73
CA ALA A 89 22.31 -8.73 -35.52
C ALA A 89 22.17 -8.19 -36.95
N ARG A 90 20.95 -8.20 -37.51
CA ARG A 90 20.63 -7.62 -38.82
C ARG A 90 20.55 -6.09 -38.81
N GLN A 91 20.59 -5.43 -37.65
CA GLN A 91 20.46 -3.97 -37.59
C GLN A 91 21.76 -3.29 -38.00
N PRO A 92 21.70 -2.23 -38.83
CA PRO A 92 22.89 -1.47 -39.21
C PRO A 92 23.57 -0.79 -38.01
N GLN A 93 22.84 -0.55 -36.92
CA GLN A 93 23.37 0.01 -35.68
C GLN A 93 24.19 -1.00 -34.85
N ALA A 94 23.96 -2.32 -35.00
CA ALA A 94 24.78 -3.34 -34.36
C ALA A 94 26.20 -3.35 -34.93
N ASN A 95 26.35 -3.01 -36.21
CA ASN A 95 27.62 -2.92 -36.91
C ASN A 95 28.34 -1.59 -36.70
N ARG A 96 27.68 -0.60 -36.07
CA ARG A 96 28.33 0.65 -35.64
C ARG A 96 28.97 0.42 -34.28
N CYS A 97 30.16 -0.15 -34.26
CA CYS A 97 31.03 -0.10 -33.09
C CYS A 97 31.30 1.38 -32.78
N ARG A 98 30.54 1.97 -31.85
CA ARG A 98 30.85 3.31 -31.35
C ARG A 98 32.20 3.21 -30.64
N ALA A 99 33.22 3.84 -31.20
CA ALA A 99 34.51 4.00 -30.53
C ALA A 99 34.25 4.52 -29.09
N PRO A 100 34.89 3.93 -28.07
CA PRO A 100 34.67 4.36 -26.70
C PRO A 100 34.97 5.86 -26.59
N SER A 101 33.97 6.64 -26.17
CA SER A 101 34.14 8.08 -25.92
C SER A 101 35.32 8.30 -24.97
N LYS A 102 36.29 9.13 -25.37
CA LYS A 102 37.44 9.53 -24.54
C LYS A 102 37.02 10.22 -23.23
N HIS A 103 35.81 10.78 -23.19
CA HIS A 103 35.20 11.28 -21.96
C HIS A 103 34.25 10.24 -21.38
N ARG A 104 34.82 9.32 -20.60
CA ARG A 104 34.05 8.34 -19.82
C ARG A 104 33.42 9.08 -18.64
N ARG A 105 32.32 9.81 -18.89
CA ARG A 105 31.45 10.33 -17.81
C ARG A 105 31.25 9.20 -16.80
N ARG A 106 31.42 9.49 -15.50
CA ARG A 106 31.20 8.52 -14.41
C ARG A 106 29.91 7.76 -14.71
N THR A 107 30.06 6.46 -14.99
CA THR A 107 28.92 5.67 -15.50
C THR A 107 27.91 5.50 -14.37
N ARG A 108 26.65 5.19 -14.69
CA ARG A 108 25.65 4.79 -13.68
C ARG A 108 26.12 3.64 -12.76
N ARG A 109 27.14 2.87 -13.16
CA ARG A 109 27.75 1.81 -12.34
C ARG A 109 28.61 2.37 -11.21
N TYR A 110 29.24 3.54 -11.42
CA TYR A 110 30.01 4.26 -10.42
C TYR A 110 29.11 4.74 -9.26
N TYR A 111 27.95 5.31 -9.57
CA TYR A 111 26.97 5.77 -8.58
C TYR A 111 26.18 4.64 -7.88
N ARG A 112 26.46 3.36 -8.21
CA ARG A 112 25.84 2.18 -7.59
C ARG A 112 26.78 1.43 -6.66
N GLN A 113 27.86 2.06 -6.21
CA GLN A 113 28.70 1.51 -5.16
C GLN A 113 27.86 1.34 -3.88
N SER A 114 28.04 0.21 -3.20
CA SER A 114 27.24 -0.18 -2.02
C SER A 114 27.33 0.83 -0.89
N SER A 115 28.45 1.55 -0.77
CA SER A 115 28.65 2.62 0.22
C SER A 115 27.65 3.78 0.04
N TRP A 116 27.42 4.22 -1.20
CA TRP A 116 26.45 5.29 -1.50
C TRP A 116 25.00 4.84 -1.29
N LEU A 117 24.68 3.57 -1.54
CA LEU A 117 23.34 3.01 -1.28
C LEU A 117 23.04 2.86 0.21
N LEU A 118 24.06 2.71 1.06
CA LEU A 118 23.93 2.69 2.51
C LEU A 118 23.84 4.11 3.10
N ALA A 119 24.53 5.09 2.50
CA ALA A 119 24.36 6.51 2.83
C ALA A 119 22.97 7.05 2.42
N ASP A 120 22.41 6.59 1.29
CA ASP A 120 21.00 6.81 0.91
C ASP A 120 20.02 6.19 1.93
N ARG A 121 20.46 5.14 2.64
CA ARG A 121 19.65 4.51 3.70
C ARG A 121 19.68 5.30 5.01
N SER A 122 20.75 6.02 5.33
CA SER A 122 20.72 6.98 6.45
C SER A 122 19.79 8.16 6.17
N GLU A 123 19.40 8.43 4.92
CA GLU A 123 18.29 9.34 4.62
C GLU A 123 16.91 8.76 4.98
N LEU A 124 16.76 7.47 5.34
CA LEU A 124 15.53 6.96 5.96
C LEU A 124 15.24 7.65 7.30
N GLU A 125 16.28 8.19 7.95
CA GLU A 125 16.19 8.97 9.20
C GLU A 125 15.92 10.47 8.92
N SER A 126 15.79 10.86 7.64
CA SER A 126 15.39 12.22 7.26
C SER A 126 13.98 12.54 7.77
N PRO A 127 13.68 13.80 8.13
CA PRO A 127 12.33 14.23 8.58
C PRO A 127 11.19 13.90 7.60
N HIS A 128 11.50 13.52 6.36
CA HIS A 128 10.57 13.08 5.32
C HIS A 128 10.67 11.58 5.03
N GLY A 129 10.64 10.77 6.10
CA GLY A 129 10.94 9.33 6.10
C GLY A 129 10.38 8.56 4.90
N TRP A 130 11.22 7.70 4.34
CA TRP A 130 10.81 6.79 3.27
C TRP A 130 10.08 5.59 3.87
N LEU A 131 8.97 5.19 3.25
CA LEU A 131 8.37 3.88 3.52
C LEU A 131 9.35 2.77 3.11
N GLU A 132 9.24 1.59 3.73
CA GLU A 132 10.06 0.42 3.36
C GLU A 132 9.96 0.07 1.86
N THR A 133 8.78 0.31 1.28
CA THR A 133 8.44 0.09 -0.12
C THR A 133 8.79 1.26 -1.04
N HIS A 134 9.33 2.37 -0.52
CA HIS A 134 9.51 3.62 -1.24
C HIS A 134 10.29 3.45 -2.55
N ILE A 135 11.41 2.70 -2.51
CA ILE A 135 12.23 2.41 -3.69
C ILE A 135 11.43 1.67 -4.77
N TRP A 136 10.50 0.79 -4.37
CA TRP A 136 9.66 0.07 -5.31
C TRP A 136 8.67 1.01 -6.01
N HIS A 137 8.05 1.91 -5.23
CA HIS A 137 7.12 2.93 -5.73
C HIS A 137 7.83 3.95 -6.61
N ALA A 138 8.95 4.53 -6.17
CA ALA A 138 9.74 5.52 -6.92
C ALA A 138 10.23 4.99 -8.28
N LYS A 139 10.39 3.66 -8.43
CA LYS A 139 10.76 3.02 -9.70
C LYS A 139 9.60 2.86 -10.69
N ARG A 140 8.34 2.95 -10.25
CA ARG A 140 7.15 2.55 -11.02
C ARG A 140 6.06 3.61 -11.07
N MET A 141 6.09 4.56 -10.14
CA MET A 141 5.06 5.54 -9.89
C MET A 141 5.71 6.92 -9.82
N HIS A 142 4.93 7.94 -10.16
CA HIS A 142 5.25 9.32 -9.86
C HIS A 142 5.16 9.50 -8.35
N MET A 143 6.24 9.96 -7.74
CA MET A 143 6.26 10.31 -6.32
C MET A 143 5.75 11.74 -6.18
N PHE A 144 4.88 11.94 -5.21
CA PHE A 144 4.44 13.27 -4.81
C PHE A 144 5.58 13.99 -4.09
N GLU A 145 5.51 15.32 -4.06
CA GLU A 145 6.38 16.13 -3.21
C GLU A 145 6.23 15.72 -1.75
N PRO A 146 7.26 15.93 -0.90
CA PRO A 146 7.18 15.55 0.50
C PRO A 146 5.96 16.18 1.15
N CYS A 147 5.01 15.34 1.54
CA CYS A 147 3.80 15.74 2.22
C CYS A 147 3.72 14.96 3.52
N TRP A 148 3.40 15.67 4.60
CA TRP A 148 3.09 15.03 5.88
C TRP A 148 4.23 14.16 6.42
N GLY A 149 5.48 14.61 6.25
CA GLY A 149 6.66 13.91 6.75
C GLY A 149 7.06 12.66 5.95
N GLY A 150 6.69 12.56 4.66
CA GLY A 150 7.14 11.48 3.77
C GLY A 150 6.90 11.75 2.28
N ARG A 151 7.55 10.96 1.41
CA ARG A 151 7.30 10.98 -0.05
C ARG A 151 6.42 9.80 -0.45
N LEU A 152 5.17 10.08 -0.81
CA LEU A 152 4.17 9.09 -1.17
C LEU A 152 4.06 8.91 -2.69
N ALA A 153 3.57 7.74 -3.10
CA ALA A 153 3.29 7.48 -4.51
C ALA A 153 1.96 8.12 -4.91
N TRP A 154 1.97 8.95 -5.95
CA TRP A 154 0.78 9.65 -6.46
C TRP A 154 0.04 8.82 -7.51
N ALA A 155 0.74 8.44 -8.59
CA ALA A 155 0.13 7.75 -9.72
C ALA A 155 1.11 6.80 -10.40
N PRO A 156 0.66 5.65 -10.94
CA PRO A 156 1.51 4.79 -11.74
C PRO A 156 2.01 5.53 -12.99
N CYS A 157 3.24 5.30 -13.42
CA CYS A 157 3.77 5.85 -14.67
C CYS A 157 3.11 5.23 -15.92
N ASP A 158 2.31 4.19 -15.74
CA ASP A 158 1.61 3.49 -16.80
C ASP A 158 0.13 3.92 -16.86
N ARG A 159 -0.52 3.72 -18.01
CA ARG A 159 -1.97 3.93 -18.21
C ARG A 159 -2.86 2.94 -17.44
N GLY A 160 -2.27 2.20 -16.50
CA GLY A 160 -2.94 1.20 -15.66
C GLY A 160 -3.87 1.78 -14.58
N LEU A 161 -3.96 3.10 -14.44
CA LEU A 161 -4.88 3.73 -13.48
C LEU A 161 -6.34 3.35 -13.74
N GLY A 162 -6.76 3.27 -15.01
CA GLY A 162 -8.12 2.82 -15.34
C GLY A 162 -8.40 1.38 -14.94
N SER A 163 -7.40 0.48 -15.01
CA SER A 163 -7.53 -0.90 -14.50
C SER A 163 -7.58 -0.95 -12.97
N PHE A 164 -6.81 -0.12 -12.28
CA PHE A 164 -6.89 0.02 -10.83
C PHE A 164 -8.28 0.51 -10.42
N TRP A 165 -8.78 1.58 -11.04
CA TRP A 165 -10.10 2.13 -10.75
C TRP A 165 -11.23 1.10 -10.99
N ARG A 166 -11.15 0.34 -12.09
CA ARG A 166 -12.08 -0.78 -12.34
C ARG A 166 -12.05 -1.84 -11.24
N CYS A 167 -10.88 -2.13 -10.67
CA CYS A 167 -10.71 -3.08 -9.57
C CYS A 167 -11.22 -2.53 -8.22
N ALA A 168 -11.04 -1.22 -7.99
CA ALA A 168 -11.33 -0.56 -6.72
C ALA A 168 -12.80 -0.11 -6.56
N CYS A 169 -13.45 0.38 -7.62
CA CYS A 169 -14.89 0.68 -7.58
C CYS A 169 -15.67 -0.61 -7.31
N ARG A 170 -16.91 -0.52 -6.77
CA ARG A 170 -17.83 -1.66 -6.44
C ARG A 170 -19.16 -1.66 -7.23
N GLY A 171 -19.22 -1.03 -8.40
CA GLY A 171 -20.45 -0.81 -9.19
C GLY A 171 -20.91 -1.94 -10.13
N ARG A 172 -21.49 -3.03 -9.60
CA ARG A 172 -22.04 -4.26 -10.24
C ARG A 172 -22.64 -4.30 -11.68
N SER A 173 -22.80 -3.22 -12.46
CA SER A 173 -23.70 -3.25 -13.65
C SER A 173 -23.08 -3.16 -15.05
N SER A 174 -21.77 -2.94 -15.23
CA SER A 174 -21.21 -2.79 -16.59
C SER A 174 -20.47 -4.05 -17.08
N ILE A 175 -20.40 -4.28 -18.39
CA ILE A 175 -19.56 -5.36 -18.97
C ILE A 175 -18.08 -5.25 -18.53
N ALA A 176 -17.63 -4.05 -18.16
CA ALA A 176 -16.30 -3.82 -17.59
C ALA A 176 -16.14 -4.42 -16.17
N TRP A 177 -17.23 -4.67 -15.45
CA TRP A 177 -17.22 -5.34 -14.14
C TRP A 177 -16.83 -6.81 -14.20
N ARG A 178 -17.29 -7.53 -15.24
CA ARG A 178 -16.92 -8.94 -15.47
C ARG A 178 -15.43 -9.12 -15.78
N LEU A 179 -14.76 -8.09 -16.28
CA LEU A 179 -13.31 -8.08 -16.48
C LEU A 179 -12.54 -7.62 -15.23
N ALA A 180 -13.20 -6.93 -14.29
CA ALA A 180 -12.61 -6.44 -13.05
C ALA A 180 -12.63 -7.48 -11.93
N SER A 181 -13.53 -8.48 -11.98
CA SER A 181 -13.54 -9.60 -11.02
C SER A 181 -12.26 -10.43 -11.05
N ASP A 182 -11.50 -10.39 -12.14
CA ASP A 182 -10.23 -11.12 -12.29
C ASP A 182 -8.99 -10.34 -11.84
N VAL A 183 -9.15 -9.08 -11.41
CA VAL A 183 -8.03 -8.21 -11.05
C VAL A 183 -8.06 -7.93 -9.55
N CYS A 184 -6.89 -7.99 -8.93
CA CYS A 184 -6.67 -7.49 -7.58
C CYS A 184 -5.70 -6.30 -7.63
N ALA A 185 -5.87 -5.36 -6.71
CA ALA A 185 -4.96 -4.24 -6.53
C ALA A 185 -4.49 -4.17 -5.07
N LEU A 186 -3.26 -3.70 -4.89
CA LEU A 186 -2.62 -3.49 -3.60
C LEU A 186 -2.34 -2.00 -3.45
N TYR A 187 -2.74 -1.43 -2.33
CA TYR A 187 -2.41 -0.08 -1.92
C TYR A 187 -1.56 -0.14 -0.66
N ASP A 188 -0.49 0.66 -0.65
CA ASP A 188 0.35 0.81 0.52
C ASP A 188 -0.18 1.97 1.38
N ALA A 189 -0.70 1.61 2.55
CA ALA A 189 -1.25 2.52 3.54
C ALA A 189 -0.34 2.63 4.77
N SER A 190 0.94 2.27 4.65
CA SER A 190 1.92 2.29 5.76
C SER A 190 2.34 3.70 6.18
N TRP A 191 1.75 4.72 5.57
CA TRP A 191 1.94 6.12 5.94
C TRP A 191 1.11 6.53 7.17
N TYR A 192 0.09 5.74 7.54
CA TYR A 192 -0.62 5.91 8.81
C TYR A 192 0.36 5.75 9.97
N ARG A 193 0.27 6.64 10.95
CA ARG A 193 1.01 6.51 12.20
C ARG A 193 0.12 5.85 13.23
N VAL A 194 0.71 4.92 13.98
CA VAL A 194 -0.04 4.09 14.92
C VAL A 194 0.32 4.48 16.33
N ILE A 195 -0.69 4.85 17.09
CA ILE A 195 -0.58 5.13 18.52
C ILE A 195 -1.11 3.90 19.26
N GLU A 196 -0.26 3.32 20.10
CA GLU A 196 -0.62 2.23 20.99
C GLU A 196 -1.14 2.82 22.29
N VAL A 197 -2.40 2.54 22.61
CA VAL A 197 -3.08 2.91 23.85
C VAL A 197 -3.26 1.65 24.68
N PRO A 198 -2.81 1.62 25.95
CA PRO A 198 -3.06 0.47 26.82
C PRO A 198 -4.56 0.38 27.15
N GLY A 199 -5.10 -0.84 27.16
CA GLY A 199 -6.53 -1.09 27.35
C GLY A 199 -7.06 -0.60 28.69
N ASP A 200 -6.21 -0.55 29.72
CA ASP A 200 -6.55 0.01 31.03
C ASP A 200 -6.83 1.50 31.02
N LEU A 201 -6.09 2.26 30.21
CA LEU A 201 -6.24 3.71 30.15
C LEU A 201 -7.32 4.12 29.14
N ALA A 202 -7.60 3.27 28.15
CA ALA A 202 -8.59 3.52 27.11
C ALA A 202 -9.98 3.99 27.65
N PRO A 203 -10.61 3.34 28.66
CA PRO A 203 -11.92 3.77 29.17
C PRO A 203 -11.89 5.12 29.89
N HIS A 204 -10.74 5.56 30.38
CA HIS A 204 -10.61 6.82 31.12
C HIS A 204 -10.26 7.99 30.19
N ILE A 205 -9.50 7.73 29.12
CA ILE A 205 -8.99 8.75 28.21
C ILE A 205 -9.93 9.01 27.03
N LEU A 206 -10.52 7.96 26.45
CA LEU A 206 -11.15 8.06 25.13
C LEU A 206 -12.59 8.57 25.10
N PRO A 207 -13.47 8.28 26.08
CA PRO A 207 -14.82 8.84 26.09
C PRO A 207 -14.88 10.38 25.98
N PRO A 208 -14.08 11.17 26.73
CA PRO A 208 -14.12 12.63 26.59
C PRO A 208 -13.58 13.12 25.24
N LEU A 209 -12.62 12.41 24.64
CA LEU A 209 -11.97 12.83 23.39
C LEU A 209 -12.76 12.47 22.12
N ILE A 210 -13.42 11.30 22.09
CA ILE A 210 -14.12 10.78 20.90
C ILE A 210 -15.66 10.90 21.05
N GLY A 211 -16.15 11.02 22.28
CA GLY A 211 -17.57 11.03 22.63
C GLY A 211 -18.13 9.64 22.94
N ASP A 212 -19.15 9.61 23.79
CA ASP A 212 -19.74 8.38 24.34
C ASP A 212 -20.28 7.43 23.27
N GLU A 213 -20.88 7.95 22.20
CA GLU A 213 -21.39 7.13 21.10
C GLU A 213 -20.27 6.35 20.38
N ALA A 214 -19.13 7.01 20.15
CA ALA A 214 -18.00 6.41 19.48
C ALA A 214 -17.29 5.40 20.38
N TRP A 215 -17.21 5.70 21.68
CA TRP A 215 -16.73 4.77 22.69
C TRP A 215 -17.61 3.52 22.79
N ALA A 216 -18.93 3.68 22.84
CA ALA A 216 -19.86 2.55 22.85
C ALA A 216 -19.68 1.64 21.62
N ARG A 217 -19.39 2.21 20.44
CA ARG A 217 -19.05 1.45 19.22
C ARG A 217 -17.71 0.70 19.34
N LEU A 218 -16.70 1.29 19.99
CA LEU A 218 -15.42 0.62 20.26
C LEU A 218 -15.58 -0.57 21.21
N CYS A 219 -16.51 -0.48 22.15
CA CYS A 219 -16.83 -1.53 23.10
C CYS A 219 -17.80 -2.60 22.56
N SER A 220 -18.36 -2.40 21.36
CA SER A 220 -19.26 -3.38 20.74
C SER A 220 -18.54 -4.70 20.43
N GLU A 221 -19.24 -5.82 20.60
CA GLU A 221 -18.68 -7.18 20.56
C GLU A 221 -17.80 -7.51 19.32
N PRO A 222 -18.12 -7.10 18.06
CA PRO A 222 -17.22 -7.40 16.94
C PRO A 222 -15.97 -6.51 16.92
N VAL A 223 -16.05 -5.29 17.44
CA VAL A 223 -14.92 -4.36 17.46
C VAL A 223 -14.00 -4.67 18.63
N PHE A 224 -14.57 -4.89 19.82
CA PHE A 224 -13.82 -5.22 21.02
C PHE A 224 -13.06 -6.55 20.90
N ARG A 225 -13.58 -7.54 20.19
CA ARG A 225 -12.86 -8.79 19.89
C ARG A 225 -11.71 -8.62 18.87
N GLY A 226 -11.57 -7.45 18.25
CA GLY A 226 -10.59 -7.20 17.19
C GLY A 226 -10.97 -7.80 15.83
N LEU A 227 -12.23 -8.26 15.67
CA LEU A 227 -12.72 -8.81 14.40
C LEU A 227 -13.05 -7.73 13.38
N LYS A 228 -13.41 -6.53 13.86
CA LYS A 228 -13.79 -5.39 13.00
C LYS A 228 -13.06 -4.13 13.44
N ARG A 229 -12.54 -3.39 12.47
CA ARG A 229 -11.99 -2.05 12.67
C ARG A 229 -13.12 -1.02 12.76
N LEU A 230 -13.03 -0.09 13.70
CA LEU A 230 -13.88 1.11 13.71
C LEU A 230 -13.20 2.20 12.85
N VAL A 231 -13.94 2.79 11.92
CA VAL A 231 -13.42 3.77 10.95
C VAL A 231 -14.23 5.04 11.03
N GLY A 232 -13.59 6.19 10.76
CA GLY A 232 -14.32 7.46 10.59
C GLY A 232 -14.60 8.20 11.90
N THR A 233 -13.92 7.85 12.99
CA THR A 233 -14.07 8.55 14.26
C THR A 233 -13.39 9.93 14.21
N ARG A 234 -13.83 10.83 15.08
CA ARG A 234 -13.30 12.18 15.22
C ARG A 234 -12.75 12.33 16.63
N ILE A 235 -11.60 12.97 16.77
CA ILE A 235 -10.99 13.30 18.06
C ILE A 235 -11.13 14.80 18.24
N ARG A 236 -11.70 15.20 19.36
CA ARG A 236 -11.84 16.59 19.79
C ARG A 236 -10.98 16.86 21.01
N ASP A 237 -10.52 18.10 21.12
CA ASP A 237 -9.87 18.61 22.32
C ASP A 237 -10.92 18.91 23.42
N GLU A 238 -10.46 19.18 24.64
CA GLU A 238 -11.29 19.56 25.80
C GLU A 238 -12.13 20.82 25.52
N ALA A 239 -11.61 21.72 24.68
CA ALA A 239 -12.32 22.91 24.21
C ALA A 239 -13.36 22.61 23.10
N GLY A 240 -13.53 21.36 22.68
CA GLY A 240 -14.46 20.94 21.63
C GLY A 240 -13.94 21.10 20.19
N ASN A 241 -12.72 21.61 20.03
CA ASN A 241 -12.07 21.80 18.72
C ASN A 241 -11.72 20.46 18.06
N LEU A 242 -11.94 20.33 16.75
CA LEU A 242 -11.60 19.12 16.01
C LEU A 242 -10.09 19.03 15.77
N VAL A 243 -9.44 18.02 16.33
CA VAL A 243 -7.98 17.82 16.20
C VAL A 243 -7.63 16.76 15.18
N ALA A 244 -8.41 15.68 15.13
CA ALA A 244 -8.26 14.68 14.08
C ALA A 244 -9.62 14.20 13.57
N ALA A 245 -9.72 14.01 12.26
CA ALA A 245 -10.86 13.40 11.61
C ALA A 245 -10.42 12.11 10.93
N GLN A 246 -11.38 11.18 10.77
CA GLN A 246 -11.16 9.88 10.12
C GLN A 246 -10.10 9.01 10.81
N VAL A 247 -10.07 9.02 12.14
CA VAL A 247 -9.23 8.09 12.91
C VAL A 247 -9.85 6.70 12.88
N GLU A 248 -9.01 5.69 12.70
CA GLU A 248 -9.42 4.29 12.74
C GLU A 248 -8.86 3.60 13.98
N TRP A 249 -9.62 2.65 14.51
CA TRP A 249 -9.30 1.96 15.75
C TRP A 249 -9.39 0.45 15.58
N LEU A 250 -8.42 -0.25 16.15
CA LEU A 250 -8.38 -1.70 16.18
C LEU A 250 -7.91 -2.18 17.54
N TRP A 251 -8.74 -2.97 18.22
CA TRP A 251 -8.29 -3.74 19.37
C TRP A 251 -7.39 -4.89 18.91
N GLU A 252 -6.38 -5.18 19.72
CA GLU A 252 -5.56 -6.38 19.54
C GLU A 252 -6.48 -7.62 19.44
N PRO A 253 -6.37 -8.40 18.34
CA PRO A 253 -7.25 -9.53 18.11
C PRO A 253 -6.98 -10.63 19.15
N LEU A 254 -8.04 -11.16 19.75
CA LEU A 254 -7.91 -12.29 20.66
C LEU A 254 -7.55 -13.57 19.89
N PRO A 255 -6.65 -14.42 20.43
CA PRO A 255 -6.42 -15.74 19.86
C PRO A 255 -7.70 -16.57 19.91
N LEU A 256 -8.02 -17.22 18.79
CA LEU A 256 -9.24 -18.00 18.56
C LEU A 256 -9.48 -19.08 19.63
N ALA A 257 -8.42 -19.63 20.25
CA ALA A 257 -8.55 -20.63 21.32
C ALA A 257 -9.35 -20.13 22.54
N THR A 258 -9.28 -18.83 22.85
CA THR A 258 -10.03 -18.22 23.98
C THR A 258 -11.49 -17.91 23.63
N THR A 259 -11.88 -18.07 22.36
CA THR A 259 -13.23 -17.72 21.91
C THR A 259 -14.25 -18.82 22.21
N GLU A 260 -13.82 -20.08 22.32
CA GLU A 260 -14.68 -21.20 22.71
C GLU A 260 -15.09 -21.11 24.19
N ASP A 261 -14.17 -20.68 25.07
CA ASP A 261 -14.44 -20.51 26.50
C ASP A 261 -15.46 -19.40 26.80
N LEU A 262 -15.51 -18.35 25.98
CA LEU A 262 -16.49 -17.26 26.11
C LEU A 262 -17.89 -17.64 25.59
N MET A 263 -18.02 -18.69 24.78
CA MET A 263 -19.32 -19.17 24.29
C MET A 263 -20.04 -20.09 25.28
N HIS A 264 -19.38 -20.55 26.33
CA HIS A 264 -19.96 -21.44 27.37
C HIS A 264 -20.04 -20.78 28.76
N GLY A 265 -19.74 -19.47 28.86
CA GLY A 265 -19.90 -18.69 30.07
C GLY A 265 -21.38 -18.54 30.45
N THR A 266 -21.78 -19.24 31.49
CA THR A 266 -23.12 -19.17 32.11
C THR A 266 -23.33 -17.78 32.72
N GLU A 267 -24.50 -17.19 32.49
CA GLU A 267 -24.90 -15.87 32.98
C GLU A 267 -24.95 -15.82 34.51
N GLU A 268 -23.84 -15.43 35.16
CA GLU A 268 -23.83 -15.01 36.56
C GLU A 268 -23.61 -13.49 36.64
N SER A 269 -24.67 -12.77 37.03
CA SER A 269 -24.90 -11.31 37.00
C SER A 269 -23.97 -10.42 37.87
N GLY A 270 -22.75 -10.87 38.15
CA GLY A 270 -21.73 -10.10 38.89
C GLY A 270 -20.28 -10.46 38.59
N LYS A 271 -20.02 -11.53 37.81
CA LYS A 271 -18.67 -11.88 37.32
C LYS A 271 -18.28 -11.09 36.06
N GLY A 272 -19.25 -10.68 35.26
CA GLY A 272 -19.03 -9.99 33.99
C GLY A 272 -18.18 -8.72 34.11
N ASP A 273 -18.47 -7.84 35.07
CA ASP A 273 -17.74 -6.57 35.21
C ASP A 273 -16.27 -6.75 35.63
N ARG A 274 -15.99 -7.76 36.48
CA ARG A 274 -14.62 -8.11 36.88
C ARG A 274 -13.85 -8.73 35.72
N GLU A 275 -14.49 -9.61 34.94
CA GLU A 275 -13.89 -10.23 33.75
C GLU A 275 -13.64 -9.21 32.64
N VAL A 276 -14.56 -8.25 32.44
CA VAL A 276 -14.40 -7.15 31.48
C VAL A 276 -13.25 -6.23 31.88
N ALA A 277 -13.17 -5.81 33.15
CA ALA A 277 -12.04 -5.02 33.65
C ALA A 277 -10.70 -5.76 33.51
N GLN A 278 -10.68 -7.07 33.73
CA GLN A 278 -9.49 -7.90 33.54
C GLN A 278 -9.15 -8.13 32.07
N SER A 279 -10.14 -8.09 31.18
CA SER A 279 -9.97 -8.12 29.73
C SER A 279 -9.32 -6.84 29.20
N PHE A 280 -9.67 -5.66 29.75
CA PHE A 280 -9.01 -4.38 29.42
C PHE A 280 -7.54 -4.35 29.87
N LYS A 281 -7.23 -4.90 31.06
CA LYS A 281 -5.87 -5.00 31.63
C LYS A 281 -4.82 -5.69 30.76
N ARG A 282 -5.27 -6.56 29.86
CA ARG A 282 -4.37 -7.38 29.06
C ARG A 282 -4.27 -6.93 27.60
N ARG A 283 -5.08 -5.95 27.19
CA ARG A 283 -5.24 -5.62 25.76
C ARG A 283 -4.58 -4.33 25.37
N ARG A 284 -4.21 -4.27 24.09
CA ARG A 284 -3.75 -3.06 23.43
C ARG A 284 -4.81 -2.56 22.46
N LEU A 285 -4.93 -1.24 22.37
CA LEU A 285 -5.75 -0.56 21.38
C LEU A 285 -4.83 0.22 20.44
N TRP A 286 -5.03 0.07 19.15
CA TRP A 286 -4.26 0.80 18.14
C TRP A 286 -5.12 1.85 17.46
N ALA A 287 -4.65 3.09 17.50
CA ALA A 287 -5.23 4.21 16.77
C ALA A 287 -4.41 4.50 15.51
N PHE A 288 -5.01 4.38 14.33
CA PHE A 288 -4.40 4.77 13.06
C PHE A 288 -4.75 6.22 12.76
N VAL A 289 -3.73 7.07 12.80
CA VAL A 289 -3.84 8.53 12.71
C VAL A 289 -3.07 9.02 11.49
N HIS A 290 -3.58 10.09 10.88
CA HIS A 290 -2.88 10.77 9.80
C HIS A 290 -1.57 11.39 10.33
N PRO A 291 -0.46 11.34 9.57
CA PRO A 291 0.85 11.80 10.06
C PRO A 291 0.89 13.28 10.48
N LEU A 292 0.06 14.15 9.91
CA LEU A 292 -0.06 15.55 10.35
C LEU A 292 -0.64 15.71 11.76
N SER A 293 -1.61 14.89 12.13
CA SER A 293 -2.29 15.01 13.43
C SER A 293 -1.69 14.12 14.50
N ARG A 294 -0.66 13.32 14.16
CA ARG A 294 -0.06 12.33 15.08
C ARG A 294 0.46 12.95 16.38
N GLU A 295 1.16 14.07 16.29
CA GLU A 295 1.81 14.72 17.43
C GLU A 295 0.77 15.38 18.33
N ALA A 296 -0.20 16.08 17.72
CA ALA A 296 -1.32 16.68 18.45
C ALA A 296 -2.17 15.63 19.15
N VAL A 297 -2.53 14.53 18.48
CA VAL A 297 -3.34 13.44 19.06
C VAL A 297 -2.58 12.75 20.18
N LEU A 298 -1.29 12.45 20.00
CA LEU A 298 -0.47 11.83 21.05
C LEU A 298 -0.37 12.74 22.28
N ALA A 299 -0.08 14.03 22.10
CA ALA A 299 0.00 14.99 23.19
C ALA A 299 -1.33 15.15 23.93
N LEU A 300 -2.47 15.07 23.24
CA LEU A 300 -3.78 15.06 23.89
C LEU A 300 -3.99 13.79 24.73
N MET A 301 -3.70 12.62 24.16
CA MET A 301 -3.85 11.36 24.89
C MET A 301 -2.97 11.29 26.14
N ILE A 302 -1.73 11.81 26.07
CA ILE A 302 -0.82 11.87 27.22
C ILE A 302 -1.38 12.82 28.29
N ARG A 303 -1.82 14.04 27.90
CA ARG A 303 -2.42 15.00 28.84
C ARG A 303 -3.65 14.42 29.55
N SER A 304 -4.57 13.81 28.80
CA SER A 304 -5.74 13.16 29.39
C SER A 304 -5.36 11.96 30.28
N ALA A 305 -4.27 11.25 29.99
CA ALA A 305 -3.76 10.19 30.85
C ALA A 305 -3.25 10.75 32.19
N GLU A 306 -2.53 11.87 32.18
CA GLU A 306 -2.01 12.54 33.39
C GLU A 306 -3.14 13.06 34.28
N VAL A 307 -4.18 13.66 33.68
CA VAL A 307 -5.39 14.08 34.40
C VAL A 307 -6.08 12.88 35.06
N SER A 308 -6.22 11.76 34.34
CA SER A 308 -6.86 10.56 34.89
C SER A 308 -6.09 9.92 36.06
N LYS A 309 -4.76 10.07 36.11
CA LYS A 309 -3.89 9.60 37.21
C LYS A 309 -3.95 10.50 38.44
N SER A 310 -4.51 11.72 38.32
CA SER A 310 -4.54 12.75 39.37
C SER A 310 -5.97 13.02 39.86
N PRO A 311 -6.69 12.06 40.46
CA PRO A 311 -8.11 12.25 40.78
C PRO A 311 -8.40 13.19 41.97
N ASN A 312 -7.37 13.67 42.69
CA ASN A 312 -7.54 14.44 43.93
C ASN A 312 -6.97 15.87 43.83
N LEU A 313 -7.69 16.76 43.17
CA LEU A 313 -7.64 18.22 43.38
C LEU A 313 -9.01 18.81 43.01
N THR A 314 -10.04 18.44 43.78
CA THR A 314 -11.35 19.08 43.68
C THR A 314 -11.35 20.43 44.38
N HIS A 315 -11.73 21.48 43.63
CA HIS A 315 -12.50 22.64 44.10
C HIS A 315 -12.10 23.32 45.41
N SER A 316 -11.11 24.21 45.31
CA SER A 316 -11.06 25.55 45.91
C SER A 316 -9.88 26.21 45.21
N GLU A 317 -10.04 27.17 44.31
CA GLU A 317 -10.51 28.52 44.58
C GLU A 317 -11.12 29.12 43.29
N LYS A 318 -12.26 29.80 43.43
CA LYS A 318 -12.65 30.88 42.54
C LYS A 318 -12.67 32.18 43.36
N ILE A 319 -12.31 33.26 42.65
CA ILE A 319 -12.59 34.68 42.88
C ILE A 319 -11.52 35.49 43.65
N GLY A 320 -10.94 36.46 42.92
CA GLY A 320 -10.21 37.62 43.46
C GLY A 320 -9.20 38.16 42.44
N LEU A 321 -9.62 38.91 41.42
CA LEU A 321 -9.48 40.37 41.31
C LEU A 321 -8.19 40.82 40.58
N VAL A 322 -8.43 41.55 39.48
CA VAL A 322 -7.48 42.42 38.76
C VAL A 322 -7.05 43.57 39.69
N PRO A 323 -5.83 44.09 39.55
CA PRO A 323 -5.72 45.48 39.11
C PRO A 323 -4.68 45.73 38.01
N ASP A 324 -4.93 46.83 37.32
CA ASP A 324 -4.23 47.39 36.16
C ASP A 324 -2.77 47.82 36.40
N SER A 325 -2.03 47.81 35.29
CA SER A 325 -0.99 48.74 34.81
C SER A 325 -0.07 49.50 35.78
N SER A 326 1.24 49.40 35.57
CA SER A 326 2.07 50.54 35.13
C SER A 326 3.50 50.10 34.79
N ALA A 327 4.09 50.84 33.86
CA ALA A 327 5.32 50.57 33.11
C ALA A 327 6.62 50.67 33.93
N VAL A 328 7.73 50.15 33.41
CA VAL A 328 8.92 50.94 32.99
C VAL A 328 9.83 50.05 32.14
N GLU A 329 10.24 50.59 30.99
CA GLU A 329 11.22 50.08 30.04
C GLU A 329 12.64 50.04 30.63
N ALA A 330 13.43 49.04 30.25
CA ALA A 330 14.88 49.17 30.18
C ALA A 330 15.44 48.23 29.11
N HIS A 331 15.66 48.79 27.91
CA HIS A 331 16.60 48.24 26.94
C HIS A 331 18.03 48.51 27.40
N GLN A 332 18.91 47.50 27.36
CA GLN A 332 20.31 47.65 26.94
C GLN A 332 20.97 46.30 26.59
N ASN A 333 21.06 46.09 25.28
CA ASN A 333 22.13 45.54 24.44
C ASN A 333 23.16 44.47 24.90
N VAL A 334 23.17 43.41 24.08
CA VAL A 334 24.29 42.81 23.28
C VAL A 334 25.53 42.27 24.01
N GLY A 335 25.70 40.95 23.88
CA GLY A 335 26.99 40.25 23.92
C GLY A 335 26.91 38.97 23.08
N ILE A 336 27.67 38.95 21.98
CA ILE A 336 27.83 37.86 20.99
C ILE A 336 28.82 36.82 21.52
N GLY A 337 28.58 35.53 21.25
CA GLY A 337 29.56 34.46 21.41
C GLY A 337 28.97 33.09 21.05
N ASP A 338 29.17 32.69 19.80
CA ASP A 338 28.59 31.51 19.15
C ASP A 338 28.93 30.19 19.84
N GLU A 339 27.88 29.39 20.09
CA GLU A 339 27.97 28.05 20.65
C GLU A 339 28.45 27.01 19.63
N GLU A 340 29.28 26.12 20.14
CA GLU A 340 29.72 24.87 19.56
C GLU A 340 28.54 23.97 19.20
N CYS A 341 28.42 23.57 17.93
CA CYS A 341 27.58 22.44 17.56
C CYS A 341 28.42 21.39 16.83
N SER A 342 29.12 20.58 17.63
CA SER A 342 29.70 19.31 17.18
C SER A 342 29.48 18.26 18.26
N ALA A 343 29.15 17.04 17.83
CA ALA A 343 28.91 15.83 18.63
C ALA A 343 27.49 15.62 19.21
N ALA A 344 26.52 15.34 18.34
CA ALA A 344 25.45 14.38 18.67
C ALA A 344 25.82 13.00 18.11
N SER A 345 26.82 12.38 18.74
CA SER A 345 27.15 10.97 18.55
C SER A 345 26.17 10.11 19.35
N LEU A 346 25.55 9.13 18.67
CA LEU A 346 25.21 7.81 19.19
C LEU A 346 24.39 7.76 20.49
N SER A 347 23.06 7.82 20.35
CA SER A 347 22.19 6.99 21.18
C SER A 347 21.50 5.95 20.28
N MET A 348 22.22 4.87 19.98
CA MET A 348 21.58 3.61 19.63
C MET A 348 20.82 3.15 20.86
N SER A 349 19.53 3.50 20.96
CA SER A 349 18.64 2.91 21.95
C SER A 349 18.46 1.43 21.59
N ALA A 350 18.96 0.60 22.49
CA ALA A 350 18.79 -0.84 22.52
C ALA A 350 17.34 -1.20 22.82
N ASP A 351 16.42 -1.01 21.87
CA ASP A 351 15.03 -1.47 21.95
C ASP A 351 14.75 -2.63 20.97
N ARG A 352 15.71 -3.56 20.88
CA ARG A 352 15.44 -4.92 20.38
C ARG A 352 15.16 -5.84 21.57
N ALA A 353 13.99 -5.67 22.16
CA ALA A 353 13.40 -6.66 23.04
C ALA A 353 11.89 -6.68 22.81
N SER A 354 11.42 -7.71 22.10
CA SER A 354 10.05 -8.20 22.10
C SER A 354 9.71 -8.76 23.49
N GLY A 355 9.63 -7.86 24.47
CA GLY A 355 9.30 -8.15 25.86
C GLY A 355 8.06 -7.35 26.25
N THR A 356 7.06 -8.05 26.76
CA THR A 356 5.86 -7.57 27.43
C THR A 356 6.23 -6.70 28.65
N ARG A 357 6.59 -5.43 28.42
CA ARG A 357 6.54 -4.40 29.48
C ARG A 357 5.09 -3.89 29.58
N PRO A 358 4.53 -3.71 30.78
CA PRO A 358 3.28 -2.98 30.94
C PRO A 358 3.50 -1.56 30.40
N ILE A 359 2.61 -1.15 29.50
CA ILE A 359 2.69 0.17 28.86
C ILE A 359 1.86 1.10 29.74
N ASP A 360 2.53 1.97 30.49
CA ASP A 360 1.86 2.87 31.45
C ASP A 360 1.35 4.17 30.83
N ALA A 361 1.61 4.41 29.54
CA ALA A 361 1.21 5.62 28.82
C ALA A 361 1.01 5.35 27.31
N PRO A 362 0.12 6.12 26.64
CA PRO A 362 0.00 6.10 25.19
C PRO A 362 1.34 6.40 24.51
N ARG A 363 1.73 5.61 23.50
CA ARG A 363 2.99 5.80 22.79
C ARG A 363 2.84 5.62 21.29
N MET A 364 3.68 6.30 20.51
CA MET A 364 3.75 6.09 19.07
C MET A 364 4.61 4.86 18.75
N LEU A 365 4.12 3.99 17.88
CA LEU A 365 4.90 2.89 17.32
C LEU A 365 5.72 3.43 16.14
N THR A 366 7.03 3.55 16.33
CA THR A 366 7.93 4.09 15.30
C THR A 366 8.29 3.04 14.25
N ASP A 367 8.40 1.77 14.64
CA ASP A 367 8.93 0.71 13.78
C ASP A 367 8.13 -0.60 13.88
N GLY A 368 7.78 -1.18 12.74
CA GLY A 368 7.35 -2.59 12.62
C GLY A 368 5.92 -2.84 12.12
N LEU A 369 5.02 -1.85 12.15
CA LEU A 369 3.65 -2.05 11.66
C LEU A 369 3.47 -1.45 10.26
N VAL A 370 3.41 -2.34 9.27
CA VAL A 370 3.20 -2.01 7.86
C VAL A 370 1.76 -2.34 7.49
N ARG A 371 1.10 -1.46 6.73
CA ARG A 371 -0.31 -1.63 6.36
C ARG A 371 -0.45 -1.67 4.85
N PHE A 372 -1.03 -2.77 4.37
CA PHE A 372 -1.44 -2.90 2.98
C PHE A 372 -2.95 -3.10 2.87
N GLU A 373 -3.56 -2.40 1.93
CA GLU A 373 -4.97 -2.54 1.61
C GLU A 373 -5.13 -3.28 0.28
N PHE A 374 -5.97 -4.30 0.30
CA PHE A 374 -6.23 -5.14 -0.84
C PHE A 374 -7.62 -4.82 -1.42
N TYR A 375 -7.66 -4.58 -2.72
CA TYR A 375 -8.86 -4.26 -3.48
C TYR A 375 -9.14 -5.35 -4.53
N GLY A 376 -10.42 -5.55 -4.84
CA GLY A 376 -10.90 -6.52 -5.85
C GLY A 376 -11.40 -7.84 -5.27
N VAL A 377 -12.20 -8.57 -6.06
CA VAL A 377 -12.89 -9.81 -5.64
C VAL A 377 -11.92 -10.96 -5.38
N ARG A 378 -10.85 -11.07 -6.18
CA ARG A 378 -9.84 -12.14 -6.07
C ARG A 378 -8.66 -11.80 -5.17
N SER A 379 -8.74 -10.68 -4.46
CA SER A 379 -7.66 -10.24 -3.58
C SER A 379 -7.41 -11.22 -2.43
N THR A 380 -8.48 -11.74 -1.82
CA THR A 380 -8.42 -12.74 -0.74
C THR A 380 -7.87 -14.08 -1.23
N GLU A 381 -8.32 -14.56 -2.39
CA GLU A 381 -7.80 -15.77 -3.05
C GLU A 381 -6.28 -15.63 -3.32
N THR A 382 -5.87 -14.48 -3.83
CA THR A 382 -4.45 -14.19 -4.14
C THR A 382 -3.62 -14.15 -2.87
N LEU A 383 -4.10 -13.46 -1.83
CA LEU A 383 -3.44 -13.39 -0.52
C LEU A 383 -3.30 -14.79 0.10
N TYR A 384 -4.38 -15.58 0.11
CA TYR A 384 -4.36 -16.94 0.63
C TYR A 384 -3.31 -17.81 -0.09
N ARG A 385 -3.26 -17.76 -1.43
CA ARG A 385 -2.25 -18.49 -2.20
C ARG A 385 -0.82 -18.03 -1.90
N VAL A 386 -0.60 -16.73 -1.75
CA VAL A 386 0.72 -16.18 -1.41
C VAL A 386 1.15 -16.66 -0.02
N LEU A 387 0.26 -16.57 0.97
CA LEU A 387 0.54 -17.04 2.34
C LEU A 387 0.81 -18.55 2.38
N ARG A 388 0.03 -19.34 1.64
CA ARG A 388 0.26 -20.80 1.53
C ARG A 388 1.60 -21.11 0.88
N ASN A 389 1.96 -20.40 -0.19
CA ASN A 389 3.24 -20.58 -0.87
C ASN A 389 4.43 -20.14 0.00
N ALA A 390 4.25 -19.08 0.80
CA ALA A 390 5.27 -18.63 1.75
C ALA A 390 5.50 -19.67 2.85
N ARG A 391 4.42 -20.22 3.42
CA ARG A 391 4.49 -21.31 4.40
C ARG A 391 5.16 -22.56 3.82
N ALA A 392 4.79 -22.96 2.59
CA ALA A 392 5.43 -24.08 1.90
C ALA A 392 6.93 -23.86 1.63
N ALA A 393 7.37 -22.59 1.52
CA ALA A 393 8.77 -22.22 1.35
C ALA A 393 9.54 -22.10 2.69
N GLY A 394 8.93 -22.50 3.83
CA GLY A 394 9.55 -22.41 5.15
C GLY A 394 9.77 -20.98 5.65
N ARG A 395 9.04 -20.00 5.08
CA ARG A 395 9.02 -18.63 5.61
C ARG A 395 7.86 -18.56 6.58
N ASP A 396 8.13 -18.94 7.81
CA ASP A 396 7.15 -18.80 8.89
C ASP A 396 7.01 -17.31 9.25
N TRP A 397 5.77 -16.87 9.30
CA TRP A 397 5.33 -15.53 9.69
C TRP A 397 4.62 -15.56 11.05
N ALA A 398 5.00 -16.53 11.89
CA ALA A 398 4.52 -16.69 13.26
C ALA A 398 5.22 -15.71 14.20
#